data_AF-A0A4Q5VFV5-F1
#
_entry.id   AF-A0A4Q5VFV5-F1
#
_cell.length_a   1.000
_cell.length_b   1.000
_cell.length_c   1.000
_cell.angle_alpha   90.00
_cell.angle_beta   90.00
_cell.angle_gamma   90.00
#
_symmetry.space_group_name_H-M   'P 1'
#
loop_
_entity.id
_entity.type
_entity.pdbx_description
1 polymer ?
#
loop_
_entity_poly.entity_id
_entity_poly.type
_entity_poly.pdbx_seq_one_letter_code
_entity_poly.pdbx_strand_id
1 'polypeptide(L)'
;MLSAEISTTLADFAQWLILVSLKTLPLIILVLLLQRIFRKFLSASANYLLWLPVMISLCVPFGWQLHVMPIMASVQTPATIIANVPVIRNLSAVPANEDFLPQNKSVFENDITSSAFIDIKNKISPKRFSLTNNIFYIFSIFWLLGTSVFLILITTRTFQFRRIKKNATSIHGEIFELLNACKKEMGLNKSIQLLSTDAIQSPVTVGWINPSIILPKNLTHRAAPTKLKHVLLHEVGHIKRHDIFFNWIICLVNILHWFNPIVWLACRNMRKDMEMACDALVLSRLDRAQRKSYGETLIEISEIPRVSPRVQTTLGMFENHNELKQRLHMIKDFTTMNIKNSIFFTVILTATAITSLAQPNSEANDKTTSAPPAKVSDASPEDIGLRDFAKFAEKELKMKVLVGQNYAKNSVQVNMGEPLDYGKFLTQLKINEFTAYKSKDYIQIIPLRDARSFSIPVVEKGKAYFEDEVVTDYLTTDKSCAAQVLAVVRPLVPQYAHLSSDNRHTLIIIDTFGNIQRIRSAIKTLEVNLDAPVDCENIVPPPFRPNPAKQAENK
;
A
#
# COMPACT_ATOMS: atom_id res chain seq x y z
N MET A 1 -5.64 8.72 30.55
CA MET A 1 -5.56 7.45 29.79
C MET A 1 -6.53 7.46 28.62
N LEU A 2 -7.84 7.68 28.83
CA LEU A 2 -8.83 7.76 27.74
C LEU A 2 -8.46 8.73 26.59
N SER A 3 -7.96 9.93 26.91
CA SER A 3 -7.58 10.92 25.90
C SER A 3 -6.39 10.51 25.04
N ALA A 4 -5.45 9.75 25.60
CA ALA A 4 -4.28 9.26 24.88
C ALA A 4 -4.67 8.11 23.92
N GLU A 5 -5.53 7.21 24.38
CA GLU A 5 -6.03 6.07 23.60
C GLU A 5 -6.94 6.51 22.42
N ILE A 6 -7.75 7.54 22.65
CA ILE A 6 -8.51 8.18 21.57
C ILE A 6 -7.59 8.85 20.55
N SER A 7 -6.50 9.50 21.00
CA SER A 7 -5.57 10.16 20.08
C SER A 7 -4.81 9.19 19.18
N THR A 8 -4.42 8.03 19.71
CA THR A 8 -3.71 6.99 18.95
C THR A 8 -4.64 6.31 17.94
N THR A 9 -5.85 5.94 18.35
CA THR A 9 -6.84 5.32 17.44
C THR A 9 -7.25 6.24 16.30
N LEU A 10 -7.40 7.55 16.55
CA LEU A 10 -7.66 8.55 15.51
C LEU A 10 -6.49 8.68 14.53
N ALA A 11 -5.25 8.65 15.02
CA ALA A 11 -4.07 8.73 14.16
C ALA A 11 -3.92 7.50 13.26
N ASP A 12 -4.17 6.30 13.80
CA ASP A 12 -4.15 5.04 13.05
C ASP A 12 -5.21 5.02 11.95
N PHE A 13 -6.42 5.50 12.26
CA PHE A 13 -7.49 5.63 11.26
C PHE A 13 -7.11 6.61 10.13
N ALA A 14 -6.52 7.75 10.46
CA ALA A 14 -6.06 8.71 9.44
C ALA A 14 -4.97 8.13 8.54
N GLN A 15 -4.00 7.43 9.12
CA GLN A 15 -2.96 6.74 8.37
C GLN A 15 -3.58 5.71 7.42
N TRP A 16 -4.50 4.89 7.92
CA TRP A 16 -5.24 3.92 7.10
C TRP A 16 -5.99 4.61 5.95
N LEU A 17 -6.73 5.68 6.24
CA LEU A 17 -7.53 6.38 5.25
C LEU A 17 -6.67 6.95 4.13
N ILE A 18 -5.55 7.61 4.47
CA ILE A 18 -4.60 8.16 3.49
C ILE A 18 -4.00 7.04 2.65
N LEU A 19 -3.62 5.90 3.26
CA LEU A 19 -3.08 4.76 2.54
C LEU A 19 -4.09 4.16 1.56
N VAL A 20 -5.36 4.03 1.94
CA VAL A 20 -6.42 3.56 1.03
C VAL A 20 -6.64 4.54 -0.12
N SER A 21 -6.68 5.85 0.15
CA SER A 21 -6.78 6.88 -0.89
C SER A 21 -5.60 6.84 -1.87
N LEU A 22 -4.38 6.56 -1.41
CA LEU A 22 -3.19 6.48 -2.26
C LEU A 22 -3.13 5.18 -3.07
N LYS A 23 -3.43 4.03 -2.43
CA LYS A 23 -3.42 2.71 -3.08
C LYS A 23 -4.49 2.56 -4.16
N THR A 24 -5.55 3.36 -4.11
CA THR A 24 -6.62 3.35 -5.12
C THR A 24 -6.30 4.18 -6.37
N LEU A 25 -5.26 5.04 -6.34
CA LEU A 25 -4.89 5.88 -7.48
C LEU A 25 -4.47 5.08 -8.72
N PRO A 26 -3.62 4.03 -8.64
CA PRO A 26 -3.28 3.21 -9.80
C PRO A 26 -4.51 2.53 -10.41
N LEU A 27 -5.47 2.11 -9.58
CA LEU A 27 -6.70 1.49 -10.04
C LEU A 27 -7.59 2.49 -10.81
N ILE A 28 -7.72 3.73 -10.33
CA ILE A 28 -8.43 4.81 -11.04
C ILE A 28 -7.76 5.08 -12.39
N ILE A 29 -6.43 5.17 -12.43
CA ILE A 29 -5.67 5.40 -13.67
C ILE A 29 -5.88 4.23 -14.65
N LEU A 30 -5.84 2.98 -14.15
CA LEU A 30 -6.08 1.79 -14.95
C LEU A 30 -7.47 1.79 -15.58
N VAL A 31 -8.52 2.15 -14.83
CA VAL A 31 -9.88 2.28 -15.37
C VAL A 31 -9.91 3.30 -16.51
N LEU A 32 -9.34 4.50 -16.29
CA LEU A 32 -9.31 5.54 -17.32
C LEU A 32 -8.53 5.12 -18.58
N LEU A 33 -7.42 4.38 -18.41
CA LEU A 33 -6.64 3.83 -19.52
C LEU A 33 -7.43 2.76 -20.28
N LEU A 34 -8.09 1.83 -19.58
CA LEU A 34 -8.93 0.81 -20.21
C LEU A 34 -10.07 1.45 -21.00
N GLN A 35 -10.77 2.42 -20.41
CA GLN A 35 -11.81 3.18 -21.10
C GLN A 35 -11.28 3.91 -22.34
N ARG A 36 -10.06 4.46 -22.27
CA ARG A 36 -9.44 5.18 -23.41
C ARG A 36 -8.99 4.24 -24.52
N ILE A 37 -8.31 3.13 -24.19
CA ILE A 37 -7.75 2.16 -25.14
C ILE A 37 -8.87 1.38 -25.81
N PHE A 38 -9.81 0.88 -25.02
CA PHE A 38 -10.90 0.02 -25.49
C PHE A 38 -12.20 0.78 -25.77
N ARG A 39 -12.14 2.11 -25.99
CA ARG A 39 -13.30 2.96 -26.30
C ARG A 39 -14.18 2.47 -27.45
N LYS A 40 -13.62 1.69 -28.38
CA LYS A 40 -14.33 1.11 -29.53
C LYS A 40 -15.02 -0.21 -29.21
N PHE A 41 -14.61 -0.90 -28.15
CA PHE A 41 -15.07 -2.23 -27.78
C PHE A 41 -15.94 -2.23 -26.50
N LEU A 42 -15.79 -1.21 -25.66
CA LEU A 42 -16.56 -1.06 -24.43
C LEU A 42 -17.89 -0.35 -24.71
N SER A 43 -18.98 -0.99 -24.29
CA SER A 43 -20.30 -0.34 -24.26
C SER A 43 -20.39 0.70 -23.15
N ALA A 44 -21.36 1.62 -23.23
CA ALA A 44 -21.59 2.60 -22.16
C ALA A 44 -21.84 1.94 -20.79
N SER A 45 -22.63 0.85 -20.77
CA SER A 45 -22.84 0.03 -19.57
C SER A 45 -21.55 -0.60 -19.03
N ALA A 46 -20.61 -0.95 -19.92
CA ALA A 46 -19.32 -1.50 -19.53
C ALA A 46 -18.43 -0.47 -18.84
N ASN A 47 -18.35 0.74 -19.40
CA ASN A 47 -17.58 1.83 -18.80
C ASN A 47 -18.06 2.14 -17.38
N TYR A 48 -19.38 2.09 -17.16
CA TYR A 48 -19.98 2.23 -15.83
C TYR A 48 -19.57 1.10 -14.87
N LEU A 49 -19.63 -0.16 -15.32
CA LEU A 49 -19.29 -1.32 -14.48
C LEU A 49 -17.82 -1.35 -14.05
N LEU A 50 -16.90 -0.81 -14.87
CA LEU A 50 -15.48 -0.70 -14.52
C LEU A 50 -15.19 0.19 -13.30
N TRP A 51 -16.12 1.06 -12.91
CA TRP A 51 -15.96 1.86 -11.69
C TRP A 51 -16.32 1.11 -10.41
N LEU A 52 -17.09 0.02 -10.49
CA LEU A 52 -17.52 -0.72 -9.29
C LEU A 52 -16.36 -1.20 -8.40
N PRO A 53 -15.26 -1.76 -8.93
CA PRO A 53 -14.14 -2.21 -8.11
C PRO A 53 -13.46 -1.05 -7.39
N VAL A 54 -13.35 0.11 -8.04
CA VAL A 54 -12.83 1.35 -7.44
C VAL A 54 -13.71 1.79 -6.28
N MET A 55 -15.03 1.82 -6.47
CA MET A 55 -15.96 2.23 -5.42
C MET A 55 -15.96 1.26 -4.23
N ILE A 56 -15.90 -0.05 -4.50
CA ILE A 56 -15.78 -1.06 -3.43
C ILE A 56 -14.48 -0.83 -2.66
N SER A 57 -13.35 -0.64 -3.36
CA SER A 57 -12.06 -0.38 -2.72
C SER A 57 -12.02 0.90 -1.89
N LEU A 58 -12.78 1.93 -2.25
CA LEU A 58 -12.86 3.19 -1.51
C LEU A 58 -13.85 3.16 -0.34
N CYS A 59 -14.86 2.28 -0.42
CA CYS A 59 -15.92 2.14 0.59
C CYS A 59 -15.58 1.15 1.68
N VAL A 60 -14.87 0.05 1.38
CA VAL A 60 -14.68 -1.00 2.38
C VAL A 60 -13.55 -0.60 3.34
N PRO A 61 -13.84 -0.45 4.64
CA PRO A 61 -12.82 -0.26 5.64
C PRO A 61 -12.10 -1.58 5.93
N PHE A 62 -11.35 -2.11 4.97
CA PHE A 62 -10.41 -3.20 5.25
C PHE A 62 -9.23 -2.59 6.04
N GLY A 63 -9.47 -2.47 7.33
CA GLY A 63 -8.64 -1.77 8.32
C GLY A 63 -9.15 -1.91 9.75
N TRP A 64 -10.41 -2.32 9.95
CA TRP A 64 -10.80 -2.91 11.23
C TRP A 64 -10.27 -4.34 11.26
N GLN A 65 -9.17 -4.52 11.96
CA GLN A 65 -8.64 -5.81 12.34
C GLN A 65 -9.80 -6.59 13.01
N LEU A 66 -10.37 -7.60 12.34
CA LEU A 66 -10.73 -8.83 13.04
C LEU A 66 -9.48 -9.15 13.86
N HIS A 67 -9.59 -9.20 15.18
CA HIS A 67 -8.46 -9.44 16.08
C HIS A 67 -7.61 -10.61 15.59
N VAL A 68 -6.55 -10.29 14.86
CA VAL A 68 -5.34 -11.07 14.70
C VAL A 68 -4.23 -10.08 14.98
N MET A 69 -3.42 -10.42 15.97
CA MET A 69 -2.38 -9.57 16.57
C MET A 69 -1.50 -8.85 15.53
N PRO A 70 -0.97 -7.65 15.85
CA PRO A 70 -0.32 -6.80 14.88
C PRO A 70 1.13 -7.24 14.63
N ILE A 71 1.42 -7.68 13.41
CA ILE A 71 2.78 -7.64 12.86
C ILE A 71 2.75 -6.67 11.68
N MET A 72 2.84 -5.38 12.00
CA MET A 72 3.35 -4.38 11.05
C MET A 72 4.66 -3.84 11.60
N ALA A 73 5.67 -4.70 11.58
CA ALA A 73 7.06 -4.28 11.62
C ALA A 73 7.51 -3.96 10.18
N SER A 74 8.22 -2.85 10.04
CA SER A 74 9.10 -2.51 8.92
C SER A 74 8.47 -2.06 7.59
N VAL A 75 7.92 -0.85 7.56
CA VAL A 75 8.05 0.01 6.36
C VAL A 75 9.14 1.04 6.66
N GLN A 76 10.38 0.71 6.29
CA GLN A 76 11.49 1.66 6.29
C GLN A 76 11.37 2.59 5.09
N THR A 77 11.20 3.89 5.34
CA THR A 77 11.48 4.95 4.36
C THR A 77 12.90 5.48 4.61
N PRO A 78 13.74 5.69 3.57
CA PRO A 78 15.14 6.03 3.75
C PRO A 78 15.30 7.55 3.88
N ALA A 79 15.32 8.09 5.10
CA ALA A 79 15.76 9.47 5.33
C ALA A 79 16.15 9.72 6.78
N THR A 80 17.41 9.45 7.15
CA THR A 80 18.28 10.33 7.97
C THR A 80 19.60 9.61 8.28
N ILE A 81 20.58 9.79 7.40
CA ILE A 81 22.00 9.73 7.79
C ILE A 81 22.36 11.18 8.13
N ILE A 82 22.64 11.49 9.40
CA ILE A 82 23.58 12.54 9.85
C ILE A 82 23.76 12.36 11.38
N ALA A 83 25.05 12.36 11.77
CA ALA A 83 25.63 12.55 13.09
C ALA A 83 25.56 11.39 14.10
N ASN A 84 26.60 10.56 14.08
CA ASN A 84 27.28 10.12 15.31
C ASN A 84 28.80 10.09 15.03
N VAL A 85 29.48 11.19 15.34
CA VAL A 85 30.93 11.24 15.50
C VAL A 85 31.21 11.03 17.00
N PRO A 86 31.90 9.97 17.42
CA PRO A 86 32.31 9.85 18.81
C PRO A 86 33.46 10.82 19.09
N VAL A 87 33.21 11.82 19.94
CA VAL A 87 34.26 12.62 20.58
C VAL A 87 34.98 11.73 21.59
N ILE A 88 36.21 11.35 21.27
CA ILE A 88 37.14 10.73 22.22
C ILE A 88 37.58 11.81 23.21
N ARG A 89 37.21 11.69 24.49
CA ARG A 89 37.90 12.39 25.58
C ARG A 89 38.80 11.38 26.29
N ASN A 90 40.09 11.48 26.04
CA ASN A 90 41.14 10.94 26.91
C ASN A 90 41.23 11.81 28.18
N LEU A 91 41.42 11.17 29.34
CA LEU A 91 42.17 11.63 30.51
C LEU A 91 42.39 10.35 31.36
N SER A 92 43.57 9.71 31.29
CA SER A 92 44.68 9.78 32.27
C SER A 92 44.26 9.23 33.67
N ALA A 93 44.95 8.31 34.35
CA ALA A 93 46.38 8.13 34.51
C ALA A 93 46.75 6.83 35.31
N VAL A 94 47.93 6.27 34.99
CA VAL A 94 48.99 5.71 35.89
C VAL A 94 48.74 4.40 36.70
N PRO A 95 49.70 3.44 36.69
CA PRO A 95 49.71 2.26 37.56
C PRO A 95 50.54 2.48 38.85
N ALA A 96 50.14 1.88 39.97
CA ALA A 96 50.96 1.72 41.18
C ALA A 96 50.58 0.43 41.93
N ASN A 97 51.60 -0.27 42.43
CA ASN A 97 51.56 -1.62 43.01
C ASN A 97 51.23 -1.65 44.53
N GLU A 98 51.05 -2.90 44.99
CA GLU A 98 51.26 -3.49 46.34
C GLU A 98 50.09 -3.59 47.35
N ASP A 99 49.80 -4.87 47.66
CA ASP A 99 49.39 -5.51 48.91
C ASP A 99 48.28 -4.92 49.80
N PHE A 100 47.24 -5.74 50.02
CA PHE A 100 46.70 -6.16 51.34
C PHE A 100 45.33 -6.85 51.15
N LEU A 101 45.18 -8.05 51.73
CA LEU A 101 43.90 -8.73 52.05
C LEU A 101 43.90 -9.00 53.58
N PRO A 102 42.78 -9.35 54.26
CA PRO A 102 41.35 -9.15 53.98
C PRO A 102 40.53 -8.70 55.24
N GLN A 103 39.21 -8.46 55.07
CA GLN A 103 38.07 -8.73 56.01
C GLN A 103 37.06 -7.60 56.26
N ASN A 104 35.80 -8.05 56.36
CA ASN A 104 34.63 -7.53 57.10
C ASN A 104 33.73 -6.43 56.50
N LYS A 105 32.57 -6.92 56.05
CA LYS A 105 31.19 -6.52 56.43
C LYS A 105 31.03 -5.16 57.13
N SER A 106 30.28 -4.31 56.41
CA SER A 106 28.96 -3.77 56.79
C SER A 106 28.86 -2.27 57.09
N VAL A 107 27.82 -1.70 56.45
CA VAL A 107 27.05 -0.50 56.83
C VAL A 107 27.73 0.86 56.60
N PHE A 108 27.38 1.54 55.50
CA PHE A 108 26.40 2.63 55.57
C PHE A 108 25.83 2.98 54.19
N GLU A 109 24.54 3.27 54.27
CA GLU A 109 23.50 3.53 53.29
C GLU A 109 23.68 4.91 52.62
N ASN A 110 23.17 5.03 51.39
CA ASN A 110 22.53 6.19 50.75
C ASN A 110 22.48 5.89 49.24
N ASP A 111 21.37 5.35 48.72
CA ASP A 111 20.23 6.17 48.32
C ASP A 111 20.69 7.53 47.80
N ILE A 112 21.09 7.58 46.52
CA ILE A 112 20.95 8.66 45.54
C ILE A 112 21.69 8.17 44.28
N THR A 113 20.97 7.66 43.28
CA THR A 113 21.23 7.85 41.83
C THR A 113 20.39 6.94 40.93
N SER A 114 19.59 6.01 41.46
CA SER A 114 18.62 5.26 40.62
C SER A 114 17.34 6.02 40.30
N SER A 115 16.92 6.97 41.15
CA SER A 115 15.75 7.84 40.85
C SER A 115 16.08 8.93 39.82
N ALA A 116 17.31 9.44 39.79
CA ALA A 116 17.73 10.46 38.82
C ALA A 116 17.92 9.89 37.40
N PHE A 117 18.40 8.64 37.26
CA PHE A 117 18.53 7.99 35.94
C PHE A 117 17.19 7.50 35.38
N ILE A 118 16.23 7.13 36.23
CA ILE A 118 14.86 6.81 35.80
C ILE A 118 14.13 8.09 35.36
N ASP A 119 14.38 9.23 36.01
CA ASP A 119 13.74 10.49 35.62
C ASP A 119 14.33 11.09 34.33
N ILE A 120 15.64 10.93 34.07
CA ILE A 120 16.25 11.38 32.80
C ILE A 120 15.89 10.45 31.63
N LYS A 121 15.78 9.13 31.84
CA LYS A 121 15.36 8.19 30.79
C LYS A 121 13.89 8.37 30.38
N ASN A 122 13.03 8.80 31.31
CA ASN A 122 11.66 9.18 30.98
C ASN A 122 11.55 10.60 30.37
N LYS A 123 12.54 11.47 30.55
CA LYS A 123 12.54 12.84 30.01
C LYS A 123 13.28 13.01 28.69
N ILE A 124 14.06 12.01 28.26
CA ILE A 124 14.77 11.99 26.97
C ILE A 124 14.44 10.70 26.21
N SER A 125 13.14 10.42 26.05
CA SER A 125 12.71 9.75 24.81
C SER A 125 12.92 10.73 23.67
N PRO A 126 13.56 10.37 22.54
CA PRO A 126 13.53 11.23 21.39
C PRO A 126 12.06 11.44 21.02
N LYS A 127 11.59 12.67 21.13
CA LYS A 127 10.25 13.17 20.78
C LYS A 127 9.91 12.98 19.29
N ARG A 128 10.60 12.10 18.55
CA ARG A 128 10.28 11.68 17.18
C ARG A 128 9.02 10.82 17.12
N PHE A 129 8.58 10.21 18.24
CA PHE A 129 7.30 9.49 18.33
C PHE A 129 6.09 10.41 18.63
N SER A 130 6.29 11.72 18.77
CA SER A 130 5.19 12.67 18.98
C SER A 130 4.81 13.40 17.69
N LEU A 131 5.76 13.77 16.83
CA LEU A 131 5.46 14.70 15.74
C LEU A 131 4.59 14.10 14.61
N THR A 132 4.86 12.86 14.18
CA THR A 132 4.06 12.19 13.13
C THR A 132 2.65 11.85 13.63
N ASN A 133 2.54 11.31 14.84
CA ASN A 133 1.25 11.01 15.45
C ASN A 133 0.44 12.29 15.70
N ASN A 134 1.10 13.39 16.08
CA ASN A 134 0.44 14.69 16.18
C ASN A 134 -0.06 15.18 14.81
N ILE A 135 0.71 15.01 13.72
CA ILE A 135 0.26 15.40 12.37
C ILE A 135 -0.96 14.57 11.94
N PHE A 136 -0.92 13.24 12.10
CA PHE A 136 -2.05 12.38 11.78
C PHE A 136 -3.26 12.68 12.66
N TYR A 137 -3.06 12.95 13.96
CA TYR A 137 -4.12 13.36 14.88
C TYR A 137 -4.76 14.71 14.49
N ILE A 138 -3.95 15.72 14.16
CA ILE A 138 -4.44 17.02 13.64
C ILE A 138 -5.21 16.81 12.35
N PHE A 139 -4.70 15.96 11.44
CA PHE A 139 -5.41 15.58 10.23
C PHE A 139 -6.74 14.89 10.55
N SER A 140 -6.82 13.98 11.52
CA SER A 140 -8.06 13.32 11.91
C SER A 140 -9.10 14.31 12.43
N ILE A 141 -8.69 15.31 13.21
CA ILE A 141 -9.58 16.39 13.66
C ILE A 141 -10.09 17.19 12.45
N PHE A 142 -9.20 17.59 11.55
CA PHE A 142 -9.56 18.33 10.35
C PHE A 142 -10.47 17.51 9.41
N TRP A 143 -10.20 16.20 9.31
CA TRP A 143 -11.00 15.25 8.57
C TRP A 143 -12.40 15.08 9.19
N LEU A 144 -12.51 14.97 10.52
CA LEU A 144 -13.78 14.93 11.24
C LEU A 144 -14.58 16.21 11.03
N LEU A 145 -13.93 17.37 11.05
CA LEU A 145 -14.58 18.65 10.77
C LEU A 145 -15.11 18.69 9.34
N GLY A 146 -14.28 18.32 8.36
CA GLY A 146 -14.67 18.28 6.94
C GLY A 146 -15.82 17.30 6.68
N THR A 147 -15.71 16.06 7.16
CA THR A 147 -16.77 15.05 7.03
C THR A 147 -18.07 15.49 7.70
N SER A 148 -18.00 16.13 8.87
CA SER A 148 -19.17 16.70 9.55
C SER A 148 -19.84 17.78 8.71
N VAL A 149 -19.08 18.69 8.11
CA VAL A 149 -19.61 19.72 7.20
C VAL A 149 -20.31 19.08 6.01
N PHE A 150 -19.67 18.12 5.32
CA PHE A 150 -20.28 17.43 4.18
C PHE A 150 -21.53 16.63 4.57
N LEU A 151 -21.53 16.00 5.75
CA LEU A 151 -22.67 15.24 6.27
C LEU A 151 -23.84 16.17 6.60
N ILE A 152 -23.59 17.33 7.22
CA ILE A 152 -24.62 18.35 7.50
C ILE A 152 -25.19 18.89 6.19
N LEU A 153 -24.34 19.19 5.21
CA LEU A 153 -24.79 19.64 3.89
C LEU A 153 -25.67 18.58 3.20
N ILE A 154 -25.26 17.31 3.19
CA ILE A 154 -26.05 16.23 2.55
C ILE A 154 -27.35 15.97 3.33
N THR A 155 -27.31 16.00 4.65
CA THR A 155 -28.50 15.80 5.49
C THR A 155 -29.52 16.92 5.29
N THR A 156 -29.08 18.18 5.33
CA THR A 156 -29.96 19.34 5.10
C THR A 156 -30.56 19.32 3.71
N ARG A 157 -29.80 18.92 2.68
CA ARG A 157 -30.30 18.77 1.31
C ARG A 157 -31.31 17.64 1.18
N THR A 158 -31.03 16.49 1.81
CA THR A 158 -31.95 15.35 1.84
C THR A 158 -33.23 15.72 2.55
N PHE A 159 -33.15 16.49 3.64
CA PHE A 159 -34.32 16.98 4.36
C PHE A 159 -35.14 17.96 3.52
N GLN A 160 -34.49 18.92 2.85
CA GLN A 160 -35.15 19.83 1.90
C GLN A 160 -35.84 19.07 0.78
N PHE A 161 -35.19 18.04 0.23
CA PHE A 161 -35.78 17.22 -0.83
C PHE A 161 -36.95 16.37 -0.34
N ARG A 162 -36.87 15.84 0.90
CA ARG A 162 -38.01 15.16 1.54
C ARG A 162 -39.19 16.10 1.74
N ARG A 163 -38.95 17.38 2.08
CA ARG A 163 -39.99 18.41 2.17
C ARG A 163 -40.64 18.68 0.81
N ILE A 164 -39.84 18.80 -0.27
CA ILE A 164 -40.35 18.95 -1.64
C ILE A 164 -41.22 17.75 -2.02
N LYS A 165 -40.73 16.52 -1.78
CA LYS A 165 -41.51 15.29 -2.06
C LYS A 165 -42.84 15.27 -1.30
N LYS A 166 -42.86 15.68 -0.02
CA LYS A 166 -44.09 15.72 0.79
C LYS A 166 -45.10 16.73 0.25
N ASN A 167 -44.64 17.83 -0.33
CA ASN A 167 -45.48 18.90 -0.88
C ASN A 167 -45.81 18.69 -2.37
N ALA A 168 -45.31 17.63 -3.00
CA ALA A 168 -45.57 17.34 -4.40
C ALA A 168 -46.96 16.70 -4.58
N THR A 169 -47.59 16.99 -5.71
CA THR A 169 -48.93 16.48 -6.04
C THR A 169 -48.82 15.17 -6.80
N SER A 170 -49.55 14.13 -6.40
CA SER A 170 -49.62 12.86 -7.14
C SER A 170 -50.24 13.06 -8.53
N ILE A 171 -49.62 12.47 -9.55
CA ILE A 171 -50.14 12.49 -10.91
C ILE A 171 -50.97 11.22 -11.14
N HIS A 172 -52.20 11.40 -11.61
CA HIS A 172 -53.11 10.33 -12.04
C HIS A 172 -53.56 10.57 -13.49
N GLY A 173 -54.14 9.57 -14.14
CA GLY A 173 -54.63 9.66 -15.53
C GLY A 173 -53.61 9.27 -16.58
N GLU A 174 -53.68 9.88 -17.77
CA GLU A 174 -52.94 9.49 -18.99
C GLU A 174 -51.41 9.39 -18.77
N ILE A 175 -50.82 10.33 -18.02
CA ILE A 175 -49.37 10.32 -17.76
C ILE A 175 -48.98 9.12 -16.88
N PHE A 176 -49.84 8.73 -15.94
CA PHE A 176 -49.59 7.55 -15.10
C PHE A 176 -49.73 6.25 -15.91
N GLU A 177 -50.65 6.20 -16.87
CA GLU A 177 -50.74 5.10 -17.83
C GLU A 177 -49.50 5.02 -18.74
N LEU A 178 -49.00 6.17 -19.21
CA LEU A 178 -47.76 6.25 -19.97
C LEU A 178 -46.57 5.72 -19.17
N LEU A 179 -46.47 6.05 -17.87
CA LEU A 179 -45.47 5.47 -16.97
C LEU A 179 -45.61 3.94 -16.89
N ASN A 180 -46.82 3.42 -16.76
CA ASN A 180 -47.06 1.98 -16.71
C ASN A 180 -46.68 1.28 -18.03
N ALA A 181 -46.92 1.91 -19.19
CA ALA A 181 -46.45 1.43 -20.48
C ALA A 181 -44.91 1.40 -20.53
N CYS A 182 -44.24 2.47 -20.09
CA CYS A 182 -42.77 2.54 -20.03
C CYS A 182 -42.19 1.46 -19.10
N LYS A 183 -42.82 1.22 -17.94
CA LYS A 183 -42.41 0.14 -17.02
C LYS A 183 -42.50 -1.24 -17.67
N LYS A 184 -43.59 -1.51 -18.40
CA LYS A 184 -43.76 -2.78 -19.13
C LYS A 184 -42.70 -2.93 -20.22
N GLU A 185 -42.46 -1.88 -21.01
CA GLU A 185 -41.42 -1.83 -22.06
C GLU A 185 -40.01 -2.08 -21.51
N MET A 186 -39.74 -1.57 -20.30
CA MET A 186 -38.49 -1.77 -19.57
C MET A 186 -38.45 -3.08 -18.77
N GLY A 187 -39.53 -3.86 -18.69
CA GLY A 187 -39.61 -5.10 -17.92
C GLY A 187 -39.47 -4.91 -16.40
N LEU A 188 -40.01 -3.80 -15.86
CA LEU A 188 -39.92 -3.45 -14.44
C LEU A 188 -41.25 -3.68 -13.71
N ASN A 189 -41.28 -4.63 -12.78
CA ASN A 189 -42.47 -4.97 -11.98
C ASN A 189 -42.56 -4.22 -10.64
N LYS A 190 -41.85 -3.09 -10.50
CA LYS A 190 -41.82 -2.33 -9.23
C LYS A 190 -42.91 -1.25 -9.21
N SER A 191 -43.55 -1.02 -8.05
CA SER A 191 -44.44 0.13 -7.90
C SER A 191 -43.62 1.43 -7.86
N ILE A 192 -44.05 2.43 -8.65
CA ILE A 192 -43.39 3.73 -8.76
C ILE A 192 -44.45 4.79 -8.51
N GLN A 193 -44.18 5.70 -7.57
CA GLN A 193 -45.02 6.87 -7.36
C GLN A 193 -44.67 7.95 -8.37
N LEU A 194 -45.67 8.55 -9.00
CA LEU A 194 -45.46 9.65 -9.94
C LEU A 194 -45.99 10.95 -9.32
N LEU A 195 -45.10 11.94 -9.19
CA LEU A 195 -45.37 13.20 -8.50
C LEU A 195 -45.05 14.38 -9.43
N SER A 196 -45.73 15.51 -9.24
CA SER A 196 -45.47 16.78 -9.92
C SER A 196 -45.19 17.91 -8.94
N THR A 197 -44.24 18.79 -9.25
CA THR A 197 -43.94 19.98 -8.44
C THR A 197 -43.36 21.12 -9.26
N ASP A 198 -43.57 22.36 -8.82
CA ASP A 198 -42.92 23.56 -9.40
C ASP A 198 -41.54 23.82 -8.78
N ALA A 199 -41.18 23.09 -7.71
CA ALA A 199 -39.94 23.30 -6.98
C ALA A 199 -38.70 22.73 -7.69
N ILE A 200 -38.88 21.95 -8.76
CA ILE A 200 -37.80 21.38 -9.57
C ILE A 200 -37.99 21.78 -11.04
N GLN A 201 -36.89 21.78 -11.80
CA GLN A 201 -36.88 22.16 -13.22
C GLN A 201 -36.50 21.01 -14.15
N SER A 202 -35.94 19.95 -13.59
CA SER A 202 -35.61 18.72 -14.28
C SER A 202 -36.37 17.57 -13.62
N PRO A 203 -36.79 16.55 -14.40
CA PRO A 203 -37.20 15.26 -13.85
C PRO A 203 -36.15 14.72 -12.88
N VAL A 204 -36.60 14.13 -11.78
CA VAL A 204 -35.71 13.47 -10.80
C VAL A 204 -36.37 12.22 -10.26
N THR A 205 -35.61 11.12 -10.26
CA THR A 205 -35.94 9.91 -9.53
C THR A 205 -35.38 9.93 -8.10
N VAL A 206 -36.22 9.57 -7.12
CA VAL A 206 -35.83 9.47 -5.71
C VAL A 206 -36.35 8.23 -5.02
N GLY A 207 -35.56 7.75 -4.06
CA GLY A 207 -35.91 6.61 -3.21
C GLY A 207 -35.50 5.28 -3.81
N TRP A 208 -34.70 4.51 -3.08
CA TRP A 208 -34.30 3.17 -3.53
C TRP A 208 -35.40 2.13 -3.24
N ILE A 209 -35.86 2.04 -2.00
CA ILE A 209 -36.85 1.01 -1.59
C ILE A 209 -38.20 1.29 -2.28
N ASN A 210 -38.74 2.49 -2.11
CA ASN A 210 -39.98 2.96 -2.74
C ASN A 210 -39.67 4.11 -3.71
N PRO A 211 -39.33 3.81 -4.98
CA PRO A 211 -38.94 4.82 -5.94
C PRO A 211 -40.12 5.73 -6.30
N SER A 212 -39.80 6.99 -6.52
CA SER A 212 -40.74 8.02 -6.95
C SER A 212 -40.10 8.85 -8.04
N ILE A 213 -40.81 9.08 -9.12
CA ILE A 213 -40.41 9.99 -10.19
C ILE A 213 -41.13 11.31 -9.94
N ILE A 214 -40.36 12.39 -9.81
CA ILE A 214 -40.90 13.74 -9.66
C ILE A 214 -40.68 14.48 -10.97
N LEU A 215 -41.75 14.97 -11.58
CA LEU A 215 -41.72 15.76 -12.80
C LEU A 215 -41.95 17.25 -12.48
N PRO A 216 -41.31 18.17 -13.21
CA PRO A 216 -41.66 19.58 -13.16
C PRO A 216 -43.01 19.81 -13.85
N LYS A 217 -43.89 20.65 -13.28
CA LYS A 217 -45.21 20.92 -13.88
C LYS A 217 -45.12 21.42 -15.33
N ASN A 218 -44.06 22.17 -15.65
CA ASN A 218 -43.83 22.66 -17.00
C ASN A 218 -43.72 21.51 -18.02
N LEU A 219 -43.07 20.39 -17.67
CA LEU A 219 -43.00 19.22 -18.56
C LEU A 219 -44.32 18.47 -18.63
N THR A 220 -45.08 18.38 -17.53
CA THR A 220 -46.38 17.68 -17.55
C THR A 220 -47.43 18.42 -18.38
N HIS A 221 -47.36 19.75 -18.46
CA HIS A 221 -48.34 20.56 -19.20
C HIS A 221 -47.92 20.94 -20.62
N ARG A 222 -46.61 21.04 -20.92
CA ARG A 222 -46.12 21.55 -22.21
C ARG A 222 -45.46 20.50 -23.11
N ALA A 223 -45.00 19.38 -22.56
CA ALA A 223 -44.29 18.39 -23.36
C ALA A 223 -45.26 17.54 -24.18
N ALA A 224 -44.92 17.30 -25.44
CA ALA A 224 -45.64 16.34 -26.27
C ALA A 224 -45.58 14.93 -25.63
N PRO A 225 -46.62 14.08 -25.77
CA PRO A 225 -46.66 12.74 -25.17
C PRO A 225 -45.45 11.86 -25.52
N THR A 226 -44.92 11.99 -26.74
CA THR A 226 -43.73 11.26 -27.21
C THR A 226 -42.46 11.69 -26.46
N LYS A 227 -42.27 12.99 -26.23
CA LYS A 227 -41.16 13.54 -25.45
C LYS A 227 -41.26 13.13 -23.99
N LEU A 228 -42.46 13.18 -23.43
CA LEU A 228 -42.72 12.73 -22.06
C LEU A 228 -42.44 11.23 -21.91
N LYS A 229 -42.76 10.41 -22.93
CA LYS A 229 -42.40 8.98 -22.96
C LYS A 229 -40.88 8.80 -22.87
N HIS A 230 -40.08 9.54 -23.64
CA HIS A 230 -38.63 9.46 -23.61
C HIS A 230 -38.04 9.81 -22.23
N VAL A 231 -38.57 10.86 -21.59
CA VAL A 231 -38.19 11.23 -20.21
C VAL A 231 -38.51 10.11 -19.24
N LEU A 232 -39.73 9.57 -19.29
CA LEU A 232 -40.15 8.50 -18.38
C LEU A 232 -39.34 7.22 -18.60
N LEU A 233 -39.02 6.86 -19.85
CA LEU A 233 -38.14 5.72 -20.14
C LEU A 233 -36.75 5.90 -19.51
N HIS A 234 -36.19 7.10 -19.57
CA HIS A 234 -34.90 7.43 -18.94
C HIS A 234 -34.96 7.31 -17.41
N GLU A 235 -35.95 7.93 -16.76
CA GLU A 235 -36.12 7.85 -15.31
C GLU A 235 -36.40 6.41 -14.82
N VAL A 236 -37.22 5.65 -15.55
CA VAL A 236 -37.43 4.22 -15.29
C VAL A 236 -36.14 3.42 -15.48
N GLY A 237 -35.30 3.81 -16.43
CA GLY A 237 -33.96 3.26 -16.64
C GLY A 237 -33.09 3.34 -15.39
N HIS A 238 -33.03 4.51 -14.75
CA HIS A 238 -32.30 4.69 -13.48
C HIS A 238 -32.83 3.79 -12.37
N ILE A 239 -34.15 3.62 -12.27
CA ILE A 239 -34.77 2.72 -11.27
C ILE A 239 -34.38 1.27 -11.54
N LYS A 240 -34.46 0.84 -12.81
CA LYS A 240 -34.11 -0.53 -13.22
C LYS A 240 -32.65 -0.87 -12.98
N ARG A 241 -31.75 0.10 -13.17
CA ARG A 241 -30.29 -0.05 -12.97
C ARG A 241 -29.84 0.19 -11.52
N HIS A 242 -30.75 0.57 -10.63
CA HIS A 242 -30.44 0.93 -9.25
C HIS A 242 -29.46 2.11 -9.12
N ASP A 243 -29.48 3.05 -10.07
CA ASP A 243 -28.54 4.18 -10.12
C ASP A 243 -28.62 5.06 -8.86
N ILE A 244 -29.79 5.14 -8.22
CA ILE A 244 -29.98 5.84 -6.94
C ILE A 244 -29.11 5.25 -5.83
N PHE A 245 -28.95 3.92 -5.77
CA PHE A 245 -28.06 3.29 -4.78
C PHE A 245 -26.61 3.72 -5.00
N PHE A 246 -26.11 3.57 -6.22
CA PHE A 246 -24.74 3.91 -6.53
C PHE A 246 -24.46 5.40 -6.36
N ASN A 247 -25.45 6.27 -6.62
CA ASN A 247 -25.34 7.68 -6.27
C ASN A 247 -25.11 7.89 -4.77
N TRP A 248 -25.79 7.15 -3.88
CA TRP A 248 -25.51 7.19 -2.43
C TRP A 248 -24.11 6.68 -2.08
N ILE A 249 -23.62 5.64 -2.74
CA ILE A 249 -22.22 5.18 -2.58
C ILE A 249 -21.25 6.28 -2.99
N ILE A 250 -21.49 6.95 -4.13
CA ILE A 250 -20.68 8.07 -4.58
C ILE A 250 -20.73 9.23 -3.58
N CYS A 251 -21.87 9.50 -2.96
CA CYS A 251 -21.96 10.48 -1.86
C CYS A 251 -21.03 10.08 -0.72
N LEU A 252 -21.13 8.84 -0.26
CA LEU A 252 -20.36 8.33 0.87
C LEU A 252 -18.86 8.43 0.60
N VAL A 253 -18.41 7.99 -0.58
CA VAL A 253 -17.00 8.09 -1.00
C VAL A 253 -16.54 9.54 -1.03
N ASN A 254 -17.33 10.46 -1.59
CA ASN A 254 -17.00 11.88 -1.62
C ASN A 254 -16.93 12.50 -0.21
N ILE A 255 -17.77 12.07 0.74
CA ILE A 255 -17.70 12.51 2.14
C ILE A 255 -16.40 12.02 2.77
N LEU A 256 -16.10 10.72 2.67
CA LEU A 256 -14.94 10.11 3.32
C LEU A 256 -13.61 10.59 2.73
N HIS A 257 -13.55 10.76 1.42
CA HIS A 257 -12.35 11.13 0.66
C HIS A 257 -12.43 12.58 0.16
N TRP A 258 -13.09 13.47 0.92
CA TRP A 258 -13.35 14.85 0.51
C TRP A 258 -12.06 15.64 0.19
N PHE A 259 -10.93 15.27 0.80
CA PHE A 259 -9.62 15.87 0.59
C PHE A 259 -8.92 15.40 -0.71
N ASN A 260 -9.41 14.34 -1.37
CA ASN A 260 -8.75 13.73 -2.52
C ASN A 260 -9.42 14.16 -3.85
N PRO A 261 -8.79 15.07 -4.63
CA PRO A 261 -9.38 15.56 -5.89
C PRO A 261 -9.45 14.49 -6.99
N ILE A 262 -8.62 13.45 -6.93
CA ILE A 262 -8.62 12.38 -7.93
C ILE A 262 -9.85 11.48 -7.73
N VAL A 263 -10.24 11.23 -6.48
CA VAL A 263 -11.50 10.54 -6.16
C VAL A 263 -12.70 11.36 -6.67
N TRP A 264 -12.68 12.68 -6.52
CA TRP A 264 -13.74 13.54 -7.05
C TRP A 264 -13.86 13.43 -8.58
N LEU A 265 -12.73 13.38 -9.27
CA LEU A 265 -12.68 13.17 -10.71
C LEU A 265 -13.24 11.79 -11.10
N ALA A 266 -12.85 10.73 -10.38
CA ALA A 266 -13.38 9.37 -10.59
C ALA A 266 -14.90 9.33 -10.40
N CYS A 267 -15.40 9.87 -9.28
CA CYS A 267 -16.82 9.96 -8.98
C CYS A 267 -17.60 10.81 -10.01
N ARG A 268 -16.99 11.86 -10.56
CA ARG A 268 -17.57 12.64 -11.66
C ARG A 268 -17.66 11.81 -12.95
N ASN A 269 -16.62 11.07 -13.30
CA ASN A 269 -16.61 10.25 -14.51
C ASN A 269 -17.57 9.06 -14.39
N MET A 270 -17.65 8.41 -13.22
CA MET A 270 -18.64 7.36 -12.96
C MET A 270 -20.08 7.86 -13.17
N ARG A 271 -20.41 9.09 -12.73
CA ARG A 271 -21.73 9.69 -12.99
C ARG A 271 -21.99 9.90 -14.48
N LYS A 272 -21.01 10.38 -15.25
CA LYS A 272 -21.16 10.50 -16.71
C LYS A 272 -21.40 9.14 -17.37
N ASP A 273 -20.63 8.12 -16.97
CA ASP A 273 -20.78 6.77 -17.48
C ASP A 273 -22.13 6.16 -17.08
N MET A 274 -22.65 6.51 -15.90
CA MET A 274 -23.99 6.13 -15.44
C MET A 274 -25.09 6.72 -16.34
N GLU A 275 -24.99 8.00 -16.72
CA GLU A 275 -25.93 8.64 -17.66
C GLU A 275 -25.86 8.01 -19.06
N MET A 276 -24.66 7.81 -19.60
CA MET A 276 -24.47 7.16 -20.91
C MET A 276 -25.01 5.72 -20.91
N ALA A 277 -24.85 4.99 -19.82
CA ALA A 277 -25.38 3.64 -19.67
C ALA A 277 -26.92 3.61 -19.54
N CYS A 278 -27.51 4.64 -18.92
CA CYS A 278 -28.96 4.82 -18.87
C CYS A 278 -29.51 5.08 -20.28
N ASP A 279 -28.91 6.02 -21.02
CA ASP A 279 -29.25 6.30 -22.40
C ASP A 279 -29.11 5.05 -23.28
N ALA A 280 -28.02 4.29 -23.15
CA ALA A 280 -27.81 3.06 -23.92
C ALA A 280 -28.90 2.00 -23.65
N LEU A 281 -29.38 1.90 -22.40
CA LEU A 281 -30.49 1.01 -22.06
C LEU A 281 -31.81 1.47 -22.69
N VAL A 282 -32.08 2.78 -22.73
CA VAL A 282 -33.25 3.33 -23.41
C VAL A 282 -33.18 3.07 -24.91
N LEU A 283 -32.03 3.36 -25.55
CA LEU A 283 -31.80 3.13 -26.97
C LEU A 283 -31.94 1.65 -27.37
N SER A 284 -31.69 0.71 -26.45
CA SER A 284 -31.90 -0.72 -26.68
C SER A 284 -33.38 -1.11 -26.76
N ARG A 285 -34.30 -0.21 -26.41
CA ARG A 285 -35.77 -0.39 -26.47
C ARG A 285 -36.42 0.45 -27.57
N LEU A 286 -35.66 1.36 -28.19
CA LEU A 286 -36.16 2.27 -29.21
C LEU A 286 -35.72 1.85 -30.62
N ASP A 287 -36.66 2.00 -31.56
CA ASP A 287 -36.41 1.85 -32.99
C ASP A 287 -35.60 3.03 -33.53
N ARG A 288 -35.00 2.85 -34.71
CA ARG A 288 -34.09 3.85 -35.32
C ARG A 288 -34.72 5.25 -35.43
N ALA A 289 -36.01 5.34 -35.79
CA ALA A 289 -36.73 6.63 -35.87
C ALA A 289 -36.91 7.27 -34.48
N GLN A 290 -37.22 6.47 -33.47
CA GLN A 290 -37.42 6.93 -32.09
C GLN A 290 -36.12 7.39 -31.44
N ARG A 291 -34.96 6.80 -31.79
CA ARG A 291 -33.65 7.24 -31.27
C ARG A 291 -33.32 8.69 -31.64
N LYS A 292 -33.72 9.14 -32.84
CA LYS A 292 -33.55 10.55 -33.24
C LYS A 292 -34.43 11.46 -32.37
N SER A 293 -35.70 11.10 -32.22
CA SER A 293 -36.64 11.86 -31.39
C SER A 293 -36.24 11.89 -29.90
N TYR A 294 -35.59 10.82 -29.42
CA TYR A 294 -34.96 10.79 -28.10
C TYR A 294 -33.85 11.83 -27.96
N GLY A 295 -32.93 11.89 -28.93
CA GLY A 295 -31.85 12.90 -28.95
C GLY A 295 -32.38 14.34 -28.99
N GLU A 296 -33.43 14.60 -29.76
CA GLU A 296 -34.13 15.90 -29.80
C GLU A 296 -34.75 16.24 -28.44
N THR A 297 -35.35 15.24 -27.77
CA THR A 297 -35.92 15.42 -26.43
C THR A 297 -34.84 15.81 -25.40
N LEU A 298 -33.63 15.22 -25.48
CA LEU A 298 -32.52 15.58 -24.59
C LEU A 298 -32.04 17.02 -24.80
N ILE A 299 -31.97 17.48 -26.06
CA ILE A 299 -31.58 18.85 -26.39
C ILE A 299 -32.59 19.83 -25.78
N GLU A 300 -33.89 19.62 -26.02
CA GLU A 300 -34.94 20.50 -25.53
C GLU A 300 -34.99 20.57 -23.99
N ILE A 301 -34.82 19.45 -23.29
CA ILE A 301 -34.77 19.44 -21.82
C ILE A 301 -33.54 20.19 -21.31
N SER A 302 -32.42 20.10 -22.02
CA SER A 302 -31.19 20.81 -21.67
C SER A 302 -31.29 22.33 -21.86
N GLU A 303 -32.14 22.78 -22.79
CA GLU A 303 -32.38 24.19 -23.10
C GLU A 303 -33.29 24.89 -22.08
N ILE A 304 -34.03 24.13 -21.24
CA ILE A 304 -34.89 24.72 -20.20
C ILE A 304 -34.00 25.50 -19.21
N PRO A 305 -34.15 26.84 -19.12
CA PRO A 305 -33.27 27.68 -18.32
C PRO A 305 -33.34 27.27 -16.84
N ARG A 306 -32.19 26.84 -16.31
CA ARG A 306 -32.06 26.36 -14.93
C ARG A 306 -32.00 27.56 -13.97
N VAL A 307 -33.15 28.05 -13.51
CA VAL A 307 -33.20 29.03 -12.40
C VAL A 307 -32.86 28.27 -11.12
N SER A 308 -31.58 28.26 -10.75
CA SER A 308 -31.03 27.55 -9.58
C SER A 308 -32.02 27.39 -8.42
N PRO A 309 -32.51 26.17 -8.14
CA PRO A 309 -32.84 25.84 -6.78
C PRO A 309 -31.49 25.69 -6.05
N ARG A 310 -31.33 26.41 -4.94
CA ARG A 310 -30.29 26.19 -3.90
C ARG A 310 -30.18 24.74 -3.41
N VAL A 311 -31.00 23.82 -3.92
CA VAL A 311 -31.07 22.39 -3.60
C VAL A 311 -30.37 21.51 -4.65
N GLN A 312 -29.95 22.05 -5.80
CA GLN A 312 -29.16 21.28 -6.80
C GLN A 312 -27.77 20.94 -6.25
N THR A 313 -27.73 19.76 -5.64
CA THR A 313 -26.67 18.74 -5.58
C THR A 313 -25.25 19.20 -5.22
N THR A 314 -24.88 18.91 -3.97
CA THR A 314 -23.49 18.68 -3.50
C THR A 314 -22.77 17.50 -4.18
N LEU A 315 -23.30 17.01 -5.31
CA LEU A 315 -22.95 15.74 -5.95
C LEU A 315 -22.60 15.87 -7.44
N GLY A 316 -22.23 17.07 -7.90
CA GLY A 316 -21.63 17.21 -9.23
C GLY A 316 -22.55 16.84 -10.39
N MET A 317 -23.85 17.14 -10.29
CA MET A 317 -24.76 17.14 -11.44
C MET A 317 -24.63 18.45 -12.24
N PHE A 318 -23.40 18.86 -12.53
CA PHE A 318 -23.15 19.89 -13.52
C PHE A 318 -23.15 19.21 -14.88
N GLU A 319 -24.31 19.13 -15.52
CA GLU A 319 -24.38 18.72 -16.91
C GLU A 319 -23.75 19.82 -17.76
N ASN A 320 -22.50 19.61 -18.14
CA ASN A 320 -21.74 20.53 -18.98
C ASN A 320 -22.13 20.32 -20.45
N HIS A 321 -21.99 21.33 -21.32
CA HIS A 321 -22.24 21.18 -22.77
C HIS A 321 -21.47 20.00 -23.38
N ASN A 322 -20.28 19.71 -22.85
CA ASN A 322 -19.46 18.56 -23.26
C ASN A 322 -20.11 17.20 -22.92
N GLU A 323 -20.88 17.11 -21.83
CA GLU A 323 -21.54 15.87 -21.39
C GLU A 323 -22.77 15.58 -22.27
N LEU A 324 -23.58 16.59 -22.58
CA LEU A 324 -24.66 16.48 -23.56
C LEU A 324 -24.13 16.06 -24.94
N LYS A 325 -23.02 16.68 -25.40
CA LYS A 325 -22.38 16.33 -26.67
C LYS A 325 -21.95 14.86 -26.70
N GLN A 326 -21.40 14.33 -25.60
CA GLN A 326 -21.01 12.91 -25.50
C GLN A 326 -22.23 11.99 -25.60
N ARG A 327 -23.33 12.32 -24.91
CA ARG A 327 -24.59 11.55 -24.98
C ARG A 327 -25.15 11.51 -26.41
N LEU A 328 -25.20 12.66 -27.09
CA LEU A 328 -25.67 12.77 -28.48
C LEU A 328 -24.80 11.98 -29.46
N HIS A 329 -23.47 12.01 -29.29
CA HIS A 329 -22.55 11.22 -30.12
C HIS A 329 -22.77 9.72 -29.92
N MET A 330 -22.99 9.28 -28.66
CA MET A 330 -23.30 7.89 -28.36
C MET A 330 -24.63 7.44 -28.97
N ILE A 331 -25.65 8.30 -28.93
CA ILE A 331 -26.95 8.04 -29.59
C ILE A 331 -26.78 7.84 -31.10
N LYS A 332 -25.93 8.65 -31.74
CA LYS A 332 -25.66 8.56 -33.19
C LYS A 332 -25.01 7.23 -33.57
N ASP A 333 -24.02 6.81 -32.79
CA ASP A 333 -23.18 5.65 -33.10
C ASP A 333 -23.62 4.39 -32.32
N PHE A 334 -24.86 4.35 -31.84
CA PHE A 334 -25.34 3.27 -30.99
C PHE A 334 -25.32 1.90 -31.72
N THR A 335 -24.47 1.00 -31.22
CA THR A 335 -24.42 -0.41 -31.59
C THR A 335 -24.95 -1.29 -30.44
N THR A 336 -25.53 -2.45 -30.76
CA THR A 336 -26.02 -3.40 -29.76
C THR A 336 -24.90 -3.89 -28.83
N MET A 337 -25.20 -3.98 -27.53
CA MET A 337 -24.23 -4.27 -26.47
C MET A 337 -23.58 -5.65 -26.62
N ASN A 338 -22.25 -5.72 -26.57
CA ASN A 338 -21.51 -6.97 -26.34
C ASN A 338 -21.09 -7.08 -24.86
N ILE A 339 -22.02 -7.59 -24.03
CA ILE A 339 -21.86 -7.63 -22.56
C ILE A 339 -20.77 -8.60 -22.09
N LYS A 340 -20.39 -9.58 -22.92
CA LYS A 340 -19.43 -10.65 -22.56
C LYS A 340 -18.03 -10.08 -22.30
N ASN A 341 -17.54 -9.21 -23.17
CA ASN A 341 -16.23 -8.58 -23.03
C ASN A 341 -16.19 -7.65 -21.79
N SER A 342 -17.32 -7.03 -21.45
CA SER A 342 -17.45 -6.17 -20.27
C SER A 342 -17.27 -6.93 -18.96
N ILE A 343 -17.87 -8.11 -18.84
CA ILE A 343 -17.76 -8.92 -17.63
C ILE A 343 -16.31 -9.38 -17.45
N PHE A 344 -15.64 -9.78 -18.53
CA PHE A 344 -14.23 -10.19 -18.51
C PHE A 344 -13.31 -9.10 -17.94
N PHE A 345 -13.37 -7.86 -18.46
CA PHE A 345 -12.54 -6.76 -17.95
C PHE A 345 -12.89 -6.37 -16.52
N THR A 346 -14.18 -6.41 -16.14
CA THR A 346 -14.60 -6.10 -14.78
C THR A 346 -14.07 -7.15 -13.80
N VAL A 347 -14.12 -8.44 -14.16
CA VAL A 347 -13.58 -9.53 -13.34
C VAL A 347 -12.07 -9.41 -13.15
N ILE A 348 -11.32 -9.12 -14.23
CA ILE A 348 -9.87 -8.89 -14.14
C ILE A 348 -9.56 -7.68 -13.25
N LEU A 349 -10.34 -6.60 -13.39
CA LEU A 349 -10.16 -5.40 -12.58
C LEU A 349 -10.49 -5.64 -11.10
N THR A 350 -11.53 -6.43 -10.81
CA THR A 350 -11.82 -6.85 -9.43
C THR A 350 -10.70 -7.72 -8.86
N ALA A 351 -10.16 -8.67 -9.64
CA ALA A 351 -9.06 -9.52 -9.19
C ALA A 351 -7.80 -8.70 -8.87
N THR A 352 -7.45 -7.73 -9.74
CA THR A 352 -6.32 -6.81 -9.50
C THR A 352 -6.56 -5.85 -8.35
N ALA A 353 -7.79 -5.36 -8.15
CA ALA A 353 -8.14 -4.58 -6.97
C ALA A 353 -7.98 -5.41 -5.69
N ILE A 354 -8.43 -6.68 -5.69
CA ILE A 354 -8.30 -7.59 -4.54
C ILE A 354 -6.83 -7.92 -4.27
N THR A 355 -5.99 -8.19 -5.28
CA THR A 355 -4.56 -8.47 -5.06
C THR A 355 -3.77 -7.23 -4.64
N SER A 356 -4.18 -6.03 -5.06
CA SER A 356 -3.58 -4.78 -4.58
C SER A 356 -4.02 -4.41 -3.14
N LEU A 357 -5.18 -4.91 -2.72
CA LEU A 357 -5.74 -4.72 -1.37
C LEU A 357 -5.26 -5.81 -0.40
N ALA A 358 -5.03 -7.02 -0.90
CA ALA A 358 -4.38 -8.09 -0.17
C ALA A 358 -2.94 -7.65 0.11
N GLN A 359 -2.64 -7.39 1.38
CA GLN A 359 -1.26 -7.49 1.81
C GLN A 359 -0.79 -8.91 1.49
N PRO A 360 0.46 -9.11 1.05
CA PRO A 360 0.98 -10.45 0.84
C PRO A 360 0.90 -11.20 2.17
N ASN A 361 -0.15 -12.00 2.34
CA ASN A 361 -0.11 -13.13 3.25
C ASN A 361 0.84 -14.11 2.59
N SER A 362 2.04 -14.26 3.16
CA SER A 362 2.94 -15.38 2.89
C SER A 362 2.32 -16.68 3.42
N GLU A 363 1.15 -17.05 2.90
CA GLU A 363 0.46 -18.31 3.17
C GLU A 363 -0.25 -18.72 1.87
N ALA A 364 0.48 -19.33 0.94
CA ALA A 364 -0.10 -19.92 -0.27
C ALA A 364 0.37 -21.36 -0.44
N ASN A 365 -0.49 -22.27 0.02
CA ASN A 365 -0.76 -23.64 -0.42
C ASN A 365 0.42 -24.57 -0.79
N ASP A 366 0.65 -25.57 0.06
CA ASP A 366 1.09 -26.89 -0.38
C ASP A 366 -0.11 -27.87 -0.33
N LYS A 367 -0.63 -28.23 -1.50
CA LYS A 367 -1.53 -29.37 -1.68
C LYS A 367 -1.08 -30.15 -2.89
N THR A 368 -0.29 -31.20 -2.67
CA THR A 368 -0.21 -32.35 -3.59
C THR A 368 -0.15 -33.67 -2.79
N THR A 369 -1.23 -34.44 -2.94
CA THR A 369 -1.35 -35.90 -2.95
C THR A 369 -0.80 -36.74 -1.78
N SER A 370 -1.77 -37.31 -1.05
CA SER A 370 -1.68 -38.28 0.03
C SER A 370 -1.17 -39.68 -0.36
N ALA A 371 -0.24 -40.21 0.43
CA ALA A 371 -0.03 -41.65 0.68
C ALA A 371 0.22 -41.86 2.21
N PRO A 372 -0.11 -43.04 2.79
CA PRO A 372 -0.49 -43.19 4.21
C PRO A 372 0.66 -43.12 5.23
N PRO A 373 0.37 -42.93 6.54
CA PRO A 373 1.23 -42.23 7.48
C PRO A 373 2.28 -43.13 8.15
N ALA A 374 3.51 -42.64 8.20
CA ALA A 374 4.47 -43.02 9.23
C ALA A 374 4.57 -41.86 10.25
N LYS A 375 4.56 -42.21 11.52
CA LYS A 375 4.31 -41.36 12.69
C LYS A 375 5.30 -40.18 12.84
N VAL A 376 4.73 -38.98 12.95
CA VAL A 376 5.00 -37.87 13.90
C VAL A 376 6.46 -37.59 14.29
N SER A 377 6.94 -36.42 13.86
CA SER A 377 7.50 -35.42 14.79
C SER A 377 7.07 -34.02 14.32
N ASP A 378 6.07 -33.46 15.02
CA ASP A 378 5.71 -32.05 14.90
C ASP A 378 6.90 -31.19 15.32
N ALA A 379 7.43 -30.38 14.42
CA ALA A 379 8.27 -29.24 14.76
C ALA A 379 7.80 -28.06 13.91
N SER A 380 6.79 -27.36 14.43
CA SER A 380 6.49 -25.99 13.97
C SER A 380 7.68 -25.10 14.33
N PRO A 381 8.03 -24.07 13.53
CA PRO A 381 9.06 -23.12 13.91
C PRO A 381 8.68 -22.46 15.23
N GLU A 382 9.43 -22.71 16.30
CA GLU A 382 9.22 -22.05 17.58
C GLU A 382 10.02 -20.74 17.59
N ASP A 383 9.38 -19.66 18.04
CA ASP A 383 10.07 -18.40 18.33
C ASP A 383 10.80 -18.56 19.67
N ILE A 384 12.12 -18.80 19.60
CA ILE A 384 12.98 -18.97 20.77
C ILE A 384 13.87 -17.73 20.92
N GLY A 385 14.10 -17.26 22.14
CA GLY A 385 15.07 -16.18 22.37
C GLY A 385 16.48 -16.61 21.95
N LEU A 386 17.26 -15.74 21.30
CA LEU A 386 18.61 -16.03 20.81
C LEU A 386 19.53 -16.57 21.92
N ARG A 387 19.37 -16.06 23.15
CA ARG A 387 20.10 -16.56 24.32
C ARG A 387 19.76 -18.01 24.66
N ASP A 388 18.49 -18.39 24.53
CA ASP A 388 18.04 -19.73 24.85
C ASP A 388 18.38 -20.70 23.72
N PHE A 389 18.32 -20.25 22.46
CA PHE A 389 18.87 -20.98 21.32
C PHE A 389 20.39 -21.21 21.45
N ALA A 390 21.14 -20.21 21.90
CA ALA A 390 22.58 -20.36 22.14
C ALA A 390 22.90 -21.40 23.22
N LYS A 391 22.11 -21.45 24.31
CA LYS A 391 22.25 -22.49 25.34
C LYS A 391 21.90 -23.88 24.81
N PHE A 392 20.88 -23.99 23.96
CA PHE A 392 20.55 -25.25 23.30
C PHE A 392 21.71 -25.72 22.41
N ALA A 393 22.26 -24.82 21.60
CA ALA A 393 23.43 -25.10 20.76
C ALA A 393 24.68 -25.46 21.58
N GLU A 394 24.91 -24.85 22.75
CA GLU A 394 26.02 -25.20 23.65
C GLU A 394 25.93 -26.66 24.12
N LYS A 395 24.72 -27.16 24.37
CA LYS A 395 24.48 -28.55 24.77
C LYS A 395 24.70 -29.54 23.62
N GLU A 396 24.18 -29.22 22.43
CA GLU A 396 24.28 -30.09 21.25
C GLU A 396 25.70 -30.11 20.66
N LEU A 397 26.35 -28.95 20.55
CA LEU A 397 27.67 -28.78 19.95
C LEU A 397 28.83 -29.03 20.93
N LYS A 398 28.53 -29.23 22.22
CA LYS A 398 29.50 -29.48 23.31
C LYS A 398 30.62 -28.42 23.37
N MET A 399 30.27 -27.17 23.14
CA MET A 399 31.20 -26.04 23.09
C MET A 399 30.50 -24.76 23.52
N LYS A 400 31.21 -23.90 24.23
CA LYS A 400 30.65 -22.66 24.80
C LYS A 400 30.15 -21.73 23.69
N VAL A 401 28.90 -21.29 23.75
CA VAL A 401 28.31 -20.34 22.79
C VAL A 401 28.11 -18.98 23.45
N LEU A 402 28.73 -17.96 22.88
CA LEU A 402 28.73 -16.59 23.39
C LEU A 402 27.77 -15.70 22.58
N VAL A 403 27.00 -14.87 23.28
CA VAL A 403 26.04 -13.91 22.68
C VAL A 403 26.23 -12.54 23.33
N GLY A 404 26.35 -11.49 22.51
CA GLY A 404 26.47 -10.13 22.99
C GLY A 404 25.20 -9.63 23.66
N GLN A 405 25.34 -8.90 24.79
CA GLN A 405 24.20 -8.44 25.59
C GLN A 405 23.21 -7.56 24.81
N ASN A 406 23.70 -6.83 23.80
CA ASN A 406 22.91 -5.89 23.01
C ASN A 406 21.88 -6.56 22.09
N TYR A 407 22.07 -7.84 21.75
CA TYR A 407 21.21 -8.59 20.82
C TYR A 407 20.75 -9.95 21.37
N ALA A 408 21.14 -10.31 22.61
CA ALA A 408 20.74 -11.55 23.25
C ALA A 408 19.22 -11.71 23.48
N LYS A 409 18.46 -10.61 23.41
CA LYS A 409 16.99 -10.60 23.58
C LYS A 409 16.22 -10.80 22.28
N ASN A 410 16.88 -10.82 21.13
CA ASN A 410 16.22 -11.01 19.85
C ASN A 410 15.64 -12.43 19.76
N SER A 411 14.46 -12.59 19.16
CA SER A 411 13.91 -13.91 18.85
C SER A 411 14.55 -14.48 17.59
N VAL A 412 14.63 -15.80 17.53
CA VAL A 412 15.14 -16.59 16.42
C VAL A 412 14.11 -17.65 16.10
N GLN A 413 13.73 -17.75 14.84
CA GLN A 413 12.89 -18.81 14.33
C GLN A 413 13.76 -20.03 14.06
N VAL A 414 13.48 -21.10 14.80
CA VAL A 414 14.30 -22.32 14.79
C VAL A 414 13.41 -23.55 14.63
N ASN A 415 13.88 -24.49 13.82
CA ASN A 415 13.32 -25.84 13.78
C ASN A 415 14.17 -26.76 14.68
N MET A 416 13.58 -27.24 15.76
CA MET A 416 14.25 -28.03 16.81
C MET A 416 14.03 -29.55 16.64
N GLY A 417 13.43 -29.99 15.53
CA GLY A 417 13.03 -31.39 15.32
C GLY A 417 14.17 -32.36 14.95
N GLU A 418 15.36 -31.86 14.62
CA GLU A 418 16.52 -32.66 14.21
C GLU A 418 17.77 -32.36 15.07
N PRO A 419 18.71 -33.31 15.20
CA PRO A 419 19.99 -33.06 15.86
C PRO A 419 20.73 -31.89 15.19
N LEU A 420 21.18 -30.95 16.02
CA LEU A 420 21.77 -29.69 15.60
C LEU A 420 23.29 -29.83 15.42
N ASP A 421 23.76 -29.94 14.18
CA ASP A 421 25.17 -29.80 13.83
C ASP A 421 25.57 -28.32 13.66
N TYR A 422 26.88 -28.05 13.61
CA TYR A 422 27.38 -26.68 13.52
C TYR A 422 27.00 -25.99 12.19
N GLY A 423 26.87 -26.75 11.09
CA GLY A 423 26.43 -26.21 9.80
C GLY A 423 24.96 -25.77 9.84
N LYS A 424 24.07 -26.64 10.31
CA LYS A 424 22.65 -26.36 10.52
C LYS A 424 22.44 -25.18 11.48
N PHE A 425 23.25 -25.10 12.54
CA PHE A 425 23.25 -23.96 13.46
C PHE A 425 23.55 -22.64 12.74
N LEU A 426 24.56 -22.59 11.87
CA LEU A 426 24.89 -21.40 11.09
C LEU A 426 23.76 -21.02 10.10
N THR A 427 23.16 -22.00 9.43
CA THR A 427 22.04 -21.75 8.51
C THR A 427 20.81 -21.21 9.23
N GLN A 428 20.49 -21.74 10.42
CA GLN A 428 19.39 -21.22 11.25
C GLN A 428 19.67 -19.79 11.73
N LEU A 429 20.90 -19.47 12.13
CA LEU A 429 21.28 -18.10 12.48
C LEU A 429 21.15 -17.15 11.28
N LYS A 430 21.59 -17.58 10.09
CA LYS A 430 21.58 -16.76 8.87
C LYS A 430 20.17 -16.33 8.46
N ILE A 431 19.19 -17.22 8.56
CA ILE A 431 17.77 -16.92 8.31
C ILE A 431 17.29 -15.78 9.22
N ASN A 432 17.87 -15.67 10.41
CA ASN A 432 17.52 -14.69 11.44
C ASN A 432 18.47 -13.48 11.48
N GLU A 433 19.22 -13.20 10.39
CA GLU A 433 20.20 -12.10 10.29
C GLU A 433 21.39 -12.17 11.28
N PHE A 434 21.65 -13.35 11.83
CA PHE A 434 22.81 -13.63 12.66
C PHE A 434 23.79 -14.56 11.94
N THR A 435 25.00 -14.65 12.45
CA THR A 435 26.00 -15.64 12.04
C THR A 435 26.86 -15.96 13.25
N ALA A 436 27.75 -16.94 13.10
CA ALA A 436 28.75 -17.23 14.10
C ALA A 436 30.07 -17.60 13.46
N TYR A 437 31.14 -17.44 14.24
CA TYR A 437 32.45 -17.98 13.92
C TYR A 437 32.93 -18.86 15.07
N LYS A 438 33.65 -19.93 14.72
CA LYS A 438 34.22 -20.87 15.68
C LYS A 438 35.65 -20.47 16.01
N SER A 439 35.88 -20.13 17.28
CA SER A 439 37.20 -20.02 17.88
C SER A 439 37.65 -21.39 18.43
N LYS A 440 38.85 -21.46 19.03
CA LYS A 440 39.37 -22.70 19.63
C LYS A 440 38.51 -23.19 20.81
N ASP A 441 38.03 -22.26 21.63
CA ASP A 441 37.37 -22.59 22.91
C ASP A 441 35.88 -22.21 22.95
N TYR A 442 35.38 -21.49 21.94
CA TYR A 442 34.01 -20.97 21.92
C TYR A 442 33.49 -20.70 20.51
N ILE A 443 32.17 -20.68 20.37
CA ILE A 443 31.46 -20.11 19.23
C ILE A 443 30.94 -18.74 19.64
N GLN A 444 31.17 -17.71 18.84
CA GLN A 444 30.63 -16.38 19.08
C GLN A 444 29.56 -16.06 18.04
N ILE A 445 28.32 -15.82 18.51
CA ILE A 445 27.24 -15.32 17.68
C ILE A 445 27.39 -13.81 17.53
N ILE A 446 27.29 -13.34 16.30
CA ILE A 446 27.34 -11.93 15.93
C ILE A 446 26.21 -11.59 14.95
N PRO A 447 25.67 -10.35 14.96
CA PRO A 447 24.78 -9.89 13.90
C PRO A 447 25.53 -9.88 12.57
N LEU A 448 24.92 -10.40 11.51
CA LEU A 448 25.59 -10.52 10.20
C LEU A 448 26.06 -9.15 9.67
N ARG A 449 25.26 -8.11 9.88
CA ARG A 449 25.58 -6.72 9.50
C ARG A 449 26.83 -6.14 10.19
N ASP A 450 27.16 -6.65 11.37
CA ASP A 450 28.23 -6.11 12.21
C ASP A 450 29.52 -6.92 12.06
N ALA A 451 29.51 -8.00 11.25
CA ALA A 451 30.61 -8.94 11.05
C ALA A 451 31.96 -8.24 10.86
N ARG A 452 32.02 -7.23 9.98
CA ARG A 452 33.23 -6.43 9.70
C ARG A 452 33.90 -5.76 10.91
N SER A 453 33.18 -5.61 12.03
CA SER A 453 33.66 -4.93 13.23
C SER A 453 34.20 -5.91 14.29
N PHE A 454 34.04 -7.22 14.07
CA PHE A 454 34.49 -8.26 14.98
C PHE A 454 35.80 -8.89 14.52
N SER A 455 36.57 -9.43 15.46
CA SER A 455 37.79 -10.18 15.19
C SER A 455 37.46 -11.58 14.65
N ILE A 456 37.23 -11.66 13.34
CA ILE A 456 36.87 -12.89 12.64
C ILE A 456 38.13 -13.71 12.30
N PRO A 457 38.15 -15.03 12.56
CA PRO A 457 39.30 -15.88 12.31
C PRO A 457 39.67 -15.94 10.83
N VAL A 458 40.97 -16.02 10.57
CA VAL A 458 41.52 -16.16 9.22
C VAL A 458 41.38 -17.62 8.74
N VAL A 459 41.11 -17.81 7.45
CA VAL A 459 41.07 -19.14 6.81
C VAL A 459 42.45 -19.80 6.89
N GLU A 460 42.50 -21.00 7.46
CA GLU A 460 43.70 -21.84 7.59
C GLU A 460 43.71 -22.92 6.49
N LYS A 461 44.89 -23.18 5.91
CA LYS A 461 45.06 -24.22 4.88
C LYS A 461 44.81 -25.60 5.49
N GLY A 462 43.95 -26.40 4.85
CA GLY A 462 43.63 -27.78 5.25
C GLY A 462 42.52 -27.91 6.29
N LYS A 463 41.97 -26.80 6.79
CA LYS A 463 40.79 -26.80 7.67
C LYS A 463 39.50 -26.71 6.83
N ALA A 464 38.51 -27.52 7.18
CA ALA A 464 37.19 -27.45 6.56
C ALA A 464 36.34 -26.35 7.22
N TYR A 465 35.60 -25.62 6.39
CA TYR A 465 34.71 -24.53 6.80
C TYR A 465 33.32 -24.77 6.20
N PHE A 466 32.27 -24.38 6.93
CA PHE A 466 30.90 -24.43 6.43
C PHE A 466 30.60 -23.21 5.55
N GLU A 467 29.73 -23.34 4.55
CA GLU A 467 29.45 -22.26 3.59
C GLU A 467 28.92 -20.96 4.24
N ASP A 468 28.19 -21.10 5.34
CA ASP A 468 27.57 -20.01 6.10
C ASP A 468 28.47 -19.47 7.24
N GLU A 469 29.67 -20.04 7.42
CA GLU A 469 30.63 -19.58 8.42
C GLU A 469 31.32 -18.31 7.94
N VAL A 470 31.31 -17.26 8.75
CA VAL A 470 32.00 -16.01 8.43
C VAL A 470 33.48 -16.13 8.76
N VAL A 471 34.33 -15.82 7.78
CA VAL A 471 35.78 -15.95 7.85
C VAL A 471 36.47 -14.76 7.21
N THR A 472 37.73 -14.55 7.59
CA THR A 472 38.62 -13.60 6.91
C THR A 472 39.53 -14.39 5.98
N ASP A 473 39.58 -14.05 4.69
CA ASP A 473 40.44 -14.73 3.72
C ASP A 473 41.32 -13.73 2.95
N TYR A 474 42.51 -14.19 2.59
CA TYR A 474 43.48 -13.44 1.78
C TYR A 474 43.49 -14.07 0.38
N LEU A 475 42.84 -13.42 -0.57
CA LEU A 475 42.78 -13.85 -1.96
C LEU A 475 43.95 -13.26 -2.72
N THR A 476 44.84 -14.11 -3.24
CA THR A 476 45.92 -13.71 -4.12
C THR A 476 45.49 -13.76 -5.59
N THR A 477 45.80 -12.72 -6.34
CA THR A 477 45.57 -12.61 -7.80
C THR A 477 46.85 -12.94 -8.55
N ASP A 478 46.81 -13.83 -9.54
CA ASP A 478 48.01 -14.29 -10.24
C ASP A 478 48.46 -13.37 -11.37
N LYS A 479 47.51 -12.69 -12.03
CA LYS A 479 47.76 -11.86 -13.23
C LYS A 479 47.22 -10.44 -13.13
N SER A 480 46.22 -10.20 -12.29
CA SER A 480 45.57 -8.89 -12.18
C SER A 480 46.06 -8.11 -10.96
N CYS A 481 45.92 -6.78 -10.97
CA CYS A 481 46.15 -5.97 -9.80
C CYS A 481 44.95 -6.00 -8.86
N ALA A 482 45.19 -6.19 -7.56
CA ALA A 482 44.13 -6.37 -6.58
C ALA A 482 43.16 -5.17 -6.52
N ALA A 483 43.65 -3.95 -6.74
CA ALA A 483 42.83 -2.73 -6.79
C ALA A 483 41.86 -2.70 -8.00
N GLN A 484 42.25 -3.26 -9.15
CA GLN A 484 41.38 -3.34 -10.33
C GLN A 484 40.33 -4.43 -10.16
N VAL A 485 40.74 -5.60 -9.66
CA VAL A 485 39.82 -6.71 -9.33
C VAL A 485 38.82 -6.27 -8.26
N LEU A 486 39.28 -5.52 -7.24
CA LEU A 486 38.43 -4.92 -6.22
C LEU A 486 37.29 -4.10 -6.84
N ALA A 487 37.56 -3.26 -7.84
CA ALA A 487 36.53 -2.45 -8.50
C ALA A 487 35.46 -3.30 -9.20
N VAL A 488 35.86 -4.41 -9.82
CA VAL A 488 34.96 -5.33 -10.54
C VAL A 488 34.15 -6.21 -9.60
N VAL A 489 34.76 -6.67 -8.51
CA VAL A 489 34.14 -7.61 -7.56
C VAL A 489 33.28 -6.89 -6.52
N ARG A 490 33.52 -5.60 -6.24
CA ARG A 490 32.78 -4.83 -5.22
C ARG A 490 31.25 -4.90 -5.34
N PRO A 491 30.63 -4.88 -6.54
CA PRO A 491 29.18 -5.04 -6.68
C PRO A 491 28.65 -6.43 -6.34
N LEU A 492 29.51 -7.46 -6.35
CA LEU A 492 29.17 -8.85 -6.01
C LEU A 492 29.24 -9.14 -4.51
N VAL A 493 29.78 -8.20 -3.73
CA VAL A 493 29.96 -8.33 -2.27
C VAL A 493 28.79 -7.66 -1.55
N PRO A 494 28.10 -8.35 -0.62
CA PRO A 494 26.99 -7.78 0.12
C PRO A 494 27.44 -6.65 1.06
N GLN A 495 26.52 -5.77 1.45
CA GLN A 495 26.84 -4.55 2.22
C GLN A 495 27.47 -4.82 3.61
N TYR A 496 27.24 -6.00 4.16
CA TYR A 496 27.78 -6.41 5.46
C TYR A 496 29.21 -6.95 5.38
N ALA A 497 29.66 -7.35 4.19
CA ALA A 497 30.99 -7.88 3.96
C ALA A 497 32.01 -6.74 3.80
N HIS A 498 33.27 -7.04 4.11
CA HIS A 498 34.37 -6.10 3.97
C HIS A 498 35.33 -6.59 2.90
N LEU A 499 35.70 -5.69 1.98
CA LEU A 499 36.65 -5.99 0.92
C LEU A 499 37.66 -4.85 0.83
N SER A 500 38.94 -5.19 0.96
CA SER A 500 40.05 -4.26 0.85
C SER A 500 41.18 -4.90 0.04
N SER A 501 41.96 -4.10 -0.67
CA SER A 501 43.10 -4.56 -1.47
C SER A 501 44.38 -3.93 -0.97
N ASP A 502 45.48 -4.69 -1.05
CA ASP A 502 46.82 -4.13 -1.07
C ASP A 502 47.16 -3.59 -2.48
N ASN A 503 48.19 -2.75 -2.61
CA ASN A 503 48.67 -2.15 -3.86
C ASN A 503 49.34 -3.16 -4.83
N ARG A 504 49.35 -4.45 -4.47
CA ARG A 504 49.94 -5.52 -5.26
C ARG A 504 48.85 -6.48 -5.75
N HIS A 505 48.87 -7.70 -5.21
CA HIS A 505 48.09 -8.84 -5.70
C HIS A 505 47.30 -9.52 -4.58
N THR A 506 47.02 -8.83 -3.47
CA THR A 506 46.31 -9.42 -2.33
C THR A 506 45.04 -8.64 -2.02
N LEU A 507 43.94 -9.36 -1.94
CA LEU A 507 42.62 -8.89 -1.59
C LEU A 507 42.20 -9.53 -0.26
N ILE A 508 41.92 -8.71 0.75
CA ILE A 508 41.44 -9.15 2.05
C ILE A 508 39.91 -9.07 2.02
N ILE A 509 39.26 -10.21 2.22
CA ILE A 509 37.80 -10.33 2.25
C ILE A 509 37.32 -10.87 3.59
N ILE A 510 36.25 -10.28 4.12
CA ILE A 510 35.51 -10.75 5.29
C ILE A 510 34.08 -11.01 4.83
N ASP A 511 33.70 -12.28 4.72
CA ASP A 511 32.36 -12.71 4.31
C ASP A 511 32.14 -14.20 4.69
N THR A 512 31.00 -14.78 4.31
CA THR A 512 30.78 -16.22 4.45
C THR A 512 31.70 -17.00 3.53
N PHE A 513 32.20 -18.14 4.00
CA PHE A 513 33.14 -18.97 3.26
C PHE A 513 32.61 -19.36 1.87
N GLY A 514 31.31 -19.68 1.76
CA GLY A 514 30.66 -20.00 0.49
C GLY A 514 30.66 -18.84 -0.51
N ASN A 515 30.49 -17.59 -0.06
CA ASN A 515 30.58 -16.44 -0.95
C ASN A 515 32.04 -16.16 -1.37
N ILE A 516 32.99 -16.33 -0.45
CA ILE A 516 34.42 -16.21 -0.74
C ILE A 516 34.86 -17.19 -1.82
N GLN A 517 34.39 -18.44 -1.80
CA GLN A 517 34.70 -19.42 -2.86
C GLN A 517 34.13 -19.02 -4.23
N ARG A 518 32.91 -18.45 -4.26
CA ARG A 518 32.33 -17.92 -5.51
C ARG A 518 33.16 -16.75 -6.06
N ILE A 519 33.56 -15.82 -5.21
CA ILE A 519 34.42 -14.70 -5.58
C ILE A 519 35.78 -15.18 -6.06
N ARG A 520 36.41 -16.11 -5.36
CA ARG A 520 37.68 -16.74 -5.77
C ARG A 520 37.58 -17.37 -7.16
N SER A 521 36.48 -18.06 -7.44
CA SER A 521 36.23 -18.66 -8.75
C SER A 521 36.04 -17.59 -9.83
N ALA A 522 35.30 -16.53 -9.54
CA ALA A 522 35.11 -15.41 -10.46
C ALA A 522 36.42 -14.68 -10.79
N ILE A 523 37.27 -14.44 -9.79
CA ILE A 523 38.61 -13.86 -9.98
C ILE A 523 39.44 -14.76 -10.89
N LYS A 524 39.46 -16.07 -10.64
CA LYS A 524 40.19 -17.02 -11.49
C LYS A 524 39.69 -16.99 -12.93
N THR A 525 38.38 -16.91 -13.16
CA THR A 525 37.81 -16.79 -14.51
C THR A 525 38.20 -15.47 -15.19
N LEU A 526 38.26 -14.36 -14.45
CA LEU A 526 38.73 -13.08 -14.98
C LEU A 526 40.20 -13.16 -15.41
N GLU A 527 41.03 -13.86 -14.64
CA GLU A 527 42.47 -14.00 -14.91
C GLU A 527 42.80 -14.99 -16.05
N VAL A 528 41.92 -15.97 -16.30
CA VAL A 528 42.07 -16.87 -17.45
C VAL A 528 42.05 -16.10 -18.78
N ASN A 529 41.31 -14.98 -18.84
CA ASN A 529 41.18 -14.16 -20.04
C ASN A 529 42.32 -13.15 -20.24
N LEU A 530 43.34 -13.15 -19.38
CA LEU A 530 44.52 -12.28 -19.49
C LEU A 530 45.71 -13.06 -20.04
N ASP A 531 46.29 -12.57 -21.14
CA ASP A 531 47.44 -13.21 -21.79
C ASP A 531 48.74 -13.07 -20.98
N ALA A 532 48.92 -11.99 -20.22
CA ALA A 532 50.12 -11.72 -19.40
C ALA A 532 49.78 -11.03 -18.06
N PRO A 533 50.65 -11.12 -17.03
CA PRO A 533 50.48 -10.40 -15.76
C PRO A 533 50.54 -8.88 -15.95
N VAL A 534 49.67 -8.15 -15.26
CA VAL A 534 49.60 -6.69 -15.25
C VAL A 534 50.60 -6.12 -14.24
N ASP A 535 51.38 -5.13 -14.67
CA ASP A 535 52.27 -4.36 -13.77
C ASP A 535 51.46 -3.40 -12.89
N CYS A 536 51.49 -3.66 -11.58
CA CYS A 536 50.70 -2.93 -10.59
C CYS A 536 51.39 -1.67 -10.03
N GLU A 537 52.68 -1.46 -10.30
CA GLU A 537 53.42 -0.31 -9.77
C GLU A 537 53.11 1.00 -10.51
N ASN A 538 52.57 0.92 -11.73
CA ASN A 538 52.35 2.06 -12.63
C ASN A 538 50.87 2.51 -12.79
N ILE A 539 49.95 1.98 -11.97
CA ILE A 539 48.52 2.36 -12.05
C ILE A 539 48.29 3.68 -11.32
N VAL A 540 48.29 4.78 -12.07
CA VAL A 540 47.94 6.12 -11.55
C VAL A 540 46.47 6.11 -11.08
N PRO A 541 46.15 6.45 -9.82
CA PRO A 541 44.76 6.61 -9.39
C PRO A 541 44.11 7.73 -10.21
N PRO A 542 42.86 7.59 -10.66
CA PRO A 542 42.20 8.63 -11.44
C PRO A 542 42.21 9.95 -10.64
N PRO A 543 42.53 11.10 -11.28
CA PRO A 543 42.64 12.36 -10.56
C PRO A 543 41.31 12.68 -9.87
N PHE A 544 41.40 13.04 -8.59
CA PHE A 544 40.28 13.52 -7.77
C PHE A 544 39.64 14.71 -8.49
N ARG A 545 38.41 14.57 -9.04
CA ARG A 545 37.65 15.73 -9.53
C ARG A 545 37.11 16.48 -8.30
N PRO A 546 37.55 17.71 -8.00
CA PRO A 546 36.91 18.50 -6.95
C PRO A 546 35.46 18.84 -7.36
N ASN A 547 34.59 18.87 -6.36
CA ASN A 547 33.16 19.16 -6.48
C ASN A 547 32.93 20.52 -7.21
N PRO A 548 32.16 20.57 -8.31
CA PRO A 548 31.94 21.80 -9.08
C PRO A 548 31.29 22.95 -8.28
N ALA A 549 30.73 22.65 -7.09
CA ALA A 549 30.14 23.66 -6.21
C ALA A 549 31.15 24.63 -5.54
N LYS A 550 32.47 24.36 -5.56
CA LYS A 550 33.49 25.23 -4.94
C LYS A 550 34.24 26.16 -5.92
N GLN A 551 33.94 26.12 -7.23
CA GLN A 551 34.59 26.99 -8.22
C GLN A 551 33.82 28.29 -8.52
N ALA A 552 32.65 28.50 -7.92
CA ALA A 552 31.82 29.68 -8.14
C ALA A 552 32.04 30.83 -7.13
N GLU A 553 32.89 30.64 -6.10
CA GLU A 553 33.15 31.68 -5.07
C GLU A 553 34.45 32.47 -5.30
N ASN A 554 35.22 32.19 -6.36
CA ASN A 554 36.46 32.92 -6.67
C ASN A 554 36.58 33.23 -8.17
N LYS A 555 35.55 33.87 -8.74
CA LYS A 555 35.66 34.58 -10.02
C LYS A 555 34.83 35.84 -10.02
#